data_AF-A0ABD1EW38-F1
#
_entry.id   AF-A0ABD1EW38-F1
#
_cell.length_a   1.000
_cell.length_b   1.000
_cell.length_c   1.000
_cell.angle_alpha   90.00
_cell.angle_beta   90.00
_cell.angle_gamma   90.00
#
_symmetry.space_group_name_H-M   'P 1'
#
loop_
_entity.id
_entity.type
_entity.pdbx_description
1 polymer ?
#
loop_
_entity_poly.entity_id
_entity_poly.type
_entity_poly.pdbx_seq_one_letter_code
_entity_poly.pdbx_strand_id
1 'polypeptide(L)'
;MSGFGDNFDQGDVDPAAEFLAREQNELAGLEDELKPVAGTNVLINGDEPSNSAGSFEMIDNFEQDGFEKKDHSEQDNGLYDVKQENTYDAPSGVSPPASLRQPREEPEKIKKWREEQVKRLEEKDREEERKKEELREKAKKELEDWYRNHEETIAKTKAANRDAAKNAEKQFVADDDEIQPGTEWERIAKLCDFNPKAKPGSKDVSRLRSIILQMKQNPVTIKNKA
;
A
#
# COMPACT_ATOMS: atom_id res chain seq x y z
N MET A 1 -36.33 29.28 57.94
CA MET A 1 -36.81 29.52 56.56
C MET A 1 -35.61 30.00 55.77
N SER A 2 -34.69 29.15 55.30
CA SER A 2 -34.80 28.11 54.26
C SER A 2 -35.21 28.65 52.90
N GLY A 3 -34.32 28.48 51.93
CA GLY A 3 -34.66 28.26 50.53
C GLY A 3 -34.32 29.41 49.58
N PHE A 4 -33.06 29.52 49.19
CA PHE A 4 -32.62 29.67 47.79
C PHE A 4 -31.09 29.57 47.77
N GLY A 5 -30.61 28.41 48.20
CA GLY A 5 -29.29 27.93 47.80
C GLY A 5 -29.43 27.21 46.46
N ASP A 6 -28.37 27.33 45.67
CA ASP A 6 -27.91 26.26 44.77
C ASP A 6 -28.81 25.93 43.58
N ASN A 7 -28.72 26.71 42.48
CA ASN A 7 -29.14 26.20 41.16
C ASN A 7 -28.60 26.97 39.93
N PHE A 8 -27.40 27.55 39.98
CA PHE A 8 -26.72 28.08 38.77
C PHE A 8 -25.36 27.42 38.52
N ASP A 9 -25.15 26.21 39.06
CA ASP A 9 -24.06 25.31 38.65
C ASP A 9 -24.58 24.25 37.67
N GLN A 10 -25.44 24.66 36.73
CA GLN A 10 -25.63 23.91 35.49
C GLN A 10 -24.65 24.51 34.50
N GLY A 11 -23.50 23.82 34.37
CA GLY A 11 -22.41 24.21 33.49
C GLY A 11 -22.94 24.63 32.13
N ASP A 12 -22.50 25.82 31.71
CA ASP A 12 -22.62 26.32 30.35
C ASP A 12 -21.87 25.36 29.41
N VAL A 13 -22.52 24.26 29.05
CA VAL A 13 -22.10 23.43 27.93
C VAL A 13 -22.39 24.27 26.70
N ASP A 14 -21.32 24.81 26.12
CA ASP A 14 -21.36 25.52 24.85
C ASP A 14 -22.22 24.71 23.86
N PRO A 15 -23.27 25.29 23.25
CA PRO A 15 -24.08 24.61 22.24
C PRO A 15 -23.23 24.00 21.11
N ALA A 16 -22.05 24.58 20.82
CA ALA A 16 -21.10 24.01 19.88
C ALA A 16 -20.36 22.78 20.45
N ALA A 17 -20.12 22.72 21.76
CA ALA A 17 -19.56 21.55 22.43
C ALA A 17 -20.57 20.39 22.48
N GLU A 18 -21.86 20.67 22.69
CA GLU A 18 -22.91 19.64 22.59
C GLU A 18 -23.02 19.09 21.16
N PHE A 19 -22.94 19.97 20.15
CA PHE A 19 -22.90 19.56 18.74
C PHE A 19 -21.66 18.72 18.42
N LEU A 20 -20.46 19.14 18.83
CA LEU A 20 -19.22 18.39 18.62
C LEU A 20 -19.23 17.04 19.34
N ALA A 21 -19.74 16.98 20.56
CA ALA A 21 -19.87 15.73 21.31
C ALA A 21 -20.88 14.78 20.67
N ARG A 22 -21.98 15.31 20.14
CA ARG A 22 -22.98 14.55 19.38
C ARG A 22 -22.38 13.98 18.09
N GLU A 23 -21.71 14.80 17.29
CA GLU A 23 -21.04 14.35 16.06
C GLU A 23 -19.92 13.34 16.36
N GLN A 24 -19.13 13.54 17.42
CA GLN A 24 -18.10 12.59 17.84
C GLN A 24 -18.69 11.25 18.28
N ASN A 25 -19.80 11.24 19.00
CA ASN A 25 -20.45 10.01 19.44
C ASN A 25 -21.14 9.27 18.28
N GLU A 26 -21.67 10.02 17.29
CA GLU A 26 -22.24 9.46 16.05
C GLU A 26 -21.15 8.83 15.15
N LEU A 27 -19.95 9.42 15.11
CA LEU A 27 -18.78 8.85 14.41
C LEU A 27 -18.09 7.71 15.17
N ALA A 28 -18.09 7.72 16.51
CA ALA A 28 -17.46 6.67 17.31
C ALA A 28 -18.12 5.29 17.11
N GLY A 29 -19.39 5.24 16.72
CA GLY A 29 -20.08 3.99 16.38
C GLY A 29 -19.63 3.37 15.04
N LEU A 30 -19.02 4.13 14.15
CA LEU A 30 -18.53 3.66 12.83
C LEU A 30 -17.14 3.03 12.90
N GLU A 31 -16.36 3.28 13.96
CA GLU A 31 -15.04 2.67 14.15
C GLU A 31 -15.14 1.16 14.49
N ASP A 32 -16.18 0.75 15.22
CA ASP A 32 -16.45 -0.66 15.53
C ASP A 32 -17.11 -1.44 14.36
N GLU A 33 -17.77 -0.73 13.43
CA GLU A 33 -18.38 -1.33 12.23
C GLU A 33 -17.38 -1.50 11.07
N LEU A 34 -16.29 -0.72 11.07
CA LEU A 34 -15.12 -0.89 10.21
C LEU A 34 -14.12 -1.89 10.80
N LYS A 35 -14.55 -3.13 11.05
CA LYS A 35 -13.59 -4.23 11.20
C LYS A 35 -12.73 -4.30 9.94
N PRO A 36 -11.39 -4.29 10.03
CA PRO A 36 -10.57 -4.67 8.90
C PRO A 36 -10.99 -6.08 8.49
N VAL A 37 -11.33 -6.27 7.22
CA VAL A 37 -11.45 -7.59 6.61
C VAL A 37 -10.06 -8.24 6.63
N ALA A 38 -9.67 -8.73 7.80
CA ALA A 38 -8.63 -9.71 7.95
C ALA A 38 -9.18 -11.02 7.40
N GLY A 39 -8.67 -11.43 6.23
CA GLY A 39 -8.72 -12.80 5.77
C GLY A 39 -10.00 -13.23 5.09
N THR A 40 -10.23 -12.76 3.86
CA THR A 40 -10.79 -13.66 2.85
C THR A 40 -9.75 -14.74 2.54
N ASN A 41 -9.82 -15.84 3.30
CA ASN A 41 -9.24 -17.10 2.88
C ASN A 41 -9.98 -17.54 1.61
N VAL A 42 -9.44 -17.14 0.46
CA VAL A 42 -9.73 -17.77 -0.81
C VAL A 42 -9.16 -19.18 -0.74
N LEU A 43 -10.05 -20.14 -0.50
CA LEU A 43 -9.78 -21.57 -0.70
C LEU A 43 -9.54 -21.80 -2.20
N ILE A 44 -8.28 -21.82 -2.63
CA ILE A 44 -7.91 -22.40 -3.93
C ILE A 44 -7.22 -23.74 -3.65
N ASN A 45 -8.02 -24.78 -3.78
CA ASN A 45 -7.54 -26.10 -4.18
C ASN A 45 -6.82 -25.93 -5.52
N GLY A 46 -5.65 -26.56 -5.66
CA GLY A 46 -4.69 -26.26 -6.71
C GLY A 46 -5.17 -26.49 -8.14
N ASP A 47 -4.60 -25.71 -9.05
CA ASP A 47 -3.92 -26.21 -10.26
C ASP A 47 -3.05 -25.08 -10.86
N GLU A 48 -1.90 -25.46 -11.40
CA GLU A 48 -0.91 -24.77 -12.27
C GLU A 48 -0.55 -23.25 -12.16
N PRO A 49 0.74 -22.89 -12.42
CA PRO A 49 1.17 -21.50 -12.53
C PRO A 49 1.01 -20.98 -13.98
N SER A 50 -0.05 -20.24 -14.25
CA SER A 50 -0.11 -19.36 -15.43
C SER A 50 0.44 -17.98 -15.07
N ASN A 51 1.54 -17.61 -15.71
CA ASN A 51 2.09 -16.25 -15.70
C ASN A 51 1.01 -15.23 -16.10
N SER A 52 0.74 -14.26 -15.23
CA SER A 52 0.01 -13.03 -15.59
C SER A 52 0.77 -11.83 -15.03
N ALA A 53 2.01 -11.66 -15.50
CA ALA A 53 2.67 -10.36 -15.52
C ALA A 53 2.16 -9.61 -16.76
N GLY A 54 1.15 -8.78 -16.59
CA GLY A 54 0.54 -8.04 -17.69
C GLY A 54 -0.53 -7.08 -17.23
N SER A 55 -0.14 -6.02 -16.51
CA SER A 55 -1.00 -4.83 -16.33
C SER A 55 -0.22 -3.58 -15.90
N PHE A 56 0.99 -3.38 -16.42
CA PHE A 56 1.68 -2.09 -16.29
C PHE A 56 2.62 -1.86 -17.48
N GLU A 57 2.06 -1.66 -18.67
CA GLU A 57 2.75 -1.02 -19.79
C GLU A 57 1.72 -0.16 -20.53
N MET A 58 2.11 1.07 -20.92
CA MET A 58 1.59 1.91 -22.04
C MET A 58 1.69 3.43 -21.74
N ILE A 59 2.86 3.94 -21.33
CA ILE A 59 3.21 5.35 -21.49
C ILE A 59 4.68 5.42 -21.94
N ASP A 60 4.95 5.09 -23.20
CA ASP A 60 6.17 5.50 -23.88
C ASP A 60 6.02 5.26 -25.40
N ASN A 61 5.18 6.07 -26.07
CA ASN A 61 5.20 6.19 -27.53
C ASN A 61 4.35 7.37 -28.05
N PHE A 62 4.77 8.62 -27.79
CA PHE A 62 4.20 9.77 -28.54
C PHE A 62 5.24 10.86 -28.80
N GLU A 63 6.29 10.49 -29.54
CA GLU A 63 7.02 11.46 -30.36
C GLU A 63 6.97 11.01 -31.82
N GLN A 64 6.67 11.98 -32.69
CA GLN A 64 6.93 12.02 -34.13
C GLN A 64 5.84 11.44 -35.08
N ASP A 65 4.83 12.25 -35.42
CA ASP A 65 4.83 12.99 -36.71
C ASP A 65 3.53 13.81 -36.96
N GLY A 66 3.73 15.11 -37.15
CA GLY A 66 2.93 16.12 -37.88
C GLY A 66 1.40 16.07 -37.97
N PHE A 67 0.71 17.00 -37.29
CA PHE A 67 -0.39 17.76 -37.89
C PHE A 67 -0.68 19.10 -37.16
N GLU A 68 -0.53 20.20 -37.91
CA GLU A 68 -0.98 21.60 -37.76
C GLU A 68 -1.07 22.30 -36.39
N LYS A 69 -0.26 23.36 -36.25
CA LYS A 69 -0.44 24.47 -35.29
C LYS A 69 -1.77 25.19 -35.56
N LYS A 70 -2.65 25.20 -34.58
CA LYS A 70 -3.70 26.22 -34.46
C LYS A 70 -3.53 26.91 -33.12
N ASP A 71 -3.02 28.14 -33.16
CA ASP A 71 -3.06 29.08 -32.04
C ASP A 71 -4.52 29.25 -31.63
N HIS A 72 -4.91 28.66 -30.50
CA HIS A 72 -6.13 29.03 -29.80
C HIS A 72 -5.74 30.05 -28.74
N SER A 73 -5.69 31.30 -29.20
CA SER A 73 -5.81 32.51 -28.40
C SER A 73 -6.93 32.35 -27.35
N GLU A 74 -6.59 32.67 -26.11
CA GLU A 74 -7.42 33.33 -25.10
C GLU A 74 -8.90 33.47 -25.49
N GLN A 75 -9.75 32.57 -24.96
CA GLN A 75 -11.17 32.83 -24.79
C GLN A 75 -11.54 32.59 -23.34
N ASP A 76 -11.25 33.63 -22.56
CA ASP A 76 -12.05 34.08 -21.43
C ASP A 76 -13.55 34.06 -21.81
N ASN A 77 -14.33 33.29 -21.04
CA ASN A 77 -15.80 33.21 -21.04
C ASN A 77 -16.21 32.39 -19.80
N GLY A 78 -16.87 32.89 -18.77
CA GLY A 78 -17.31 34.24 -18.50
C GLY A 78 -17.52 34.41 -17.00
N LEU A 79 -16.85 35.42 -16.47
CA LEU A 79 -17.21 36.09 -15.24
C LEU A 79 -18.63 36.67 -15.42
N TYR A 80 -19.53 36.35 -14.49
CA TYR A 80 -20.91 36.83 -14.47
C TYR A 80 -20.94 38.35 -14.24
N ASP A 81 -20.71 39.15 -15.29
CA ASP A 81 -20.98 40.59 -15.33
C ASP A 81 -22.46 40.79 -15.68
N VAL A 82 -23.32 40.76 -14.65
CA VAL A 82 -24.72 41.20 -14.79
C VAL A 82 -24.72 42.73 -14.78
N LYS A 83 -24.52 43.33 -15.96
CA LYS A 83 -25.08 44.65 -16.27
C LYS A 83 -26.55 44.48 -16.62
N GLN A 84 -27.43 44.62 -15.62
CA GLN A 84 -28.83 44.95 -15.88
C GLN A 84 -28.97 46.47 -15.98
N GLU A 85 -29.09 46.95 -17.22
CA GLU A 85 -29.60 48.29 -17.48
C GLU A 85 -31.12 48.34 -17.19
N ASN A 86 -31.53 49.48 -16.63
CA ASN A 86 -32.84 49.79 -16.06
C ASN A 86 -34.02 49.66 -17.03
N THR A 87 -35.18 49.19 -16.54
CA THR A 87 -36.49 49.81 -16.81
C THR A 87 -37.51 49.39 -15.75
N TYR A 88 -37.60 50.10 -14.63
CA TYR A 88 -38.84 50.21 -13.86
C TYR A 88 -38.98 51.62 -13.28
N ASP A 89 -40.15 52.19 -13.53
CA ASP A 89 -40.60 53.54 -13.17
C ASP A 89 -40.54 53.80 -11.66
N ALA A 90 -40.28 55.04 -11.28
CA ALA A 90 -39.96 55.47 -9.91
C ALA A 90 -41.12 55.31 -8.90
N PRO A 91 -40.85 55.36 -7.58
CA PRO A 91 -40.77 56.68 -6.94
C PRO A 91 -39.53 56.88 -6.05
N SER A 92 -38.96 58.08 -6.13
CA SER A 92 -37.83 58.58 -5.34
C SER A 92 -37.91 58.24 -3.85
N GLY A 93 -37.08 57.28 -3.42
CA GLY A 93 -36.67 57.11 -2.04
C GLY A 93 -35.29 57.74 -1.85
N VAL A 94 -35.22 58.81 -1.04
CA VAL A 94 -34.00 59.54 -0.70
C VAL A 94 -32.91 58.56 -0.19
N SER A 95 -31.82 58.40 -0.93
CA SER A 95 -30.64 57.69 -0.43
C SER A 95 -29.99 58.55 0.66
N PRO A 96 -29.61 58.00 1.83
CA PRO A 96 -28.86 58.76 2.82
C PRO A 96 -27.53 59.20 2.21
N PRO A 97 -27.04 60.42 2.50
CA PRO A 97 -25.77 60.88 1.96
C PRO A 97 -24.66 59.88 2.36
N ALA A 98 -23.82 59.51 1.39
CA ALA A 98 -22.63 58.72 1.62
C ALA A 98 -21.77 59.44 2.65
N SER A 99 -21.89 59.01 3.90
CA SER A 99 -21.10 59.54 5.00
C SER A 99 -19.65 59.27 4.66
N LEU A 100 -18.88 60.33 4.40
CA LEU A 100 -17.43 60.27 4.25
C LEU A 100 -16.89 59.50 5.46
N ARG A 101 -16.52 58.23 5.26
CA ARG A 101 -15.87 57.42 6.28
C ARG A 101 -14.51 58.08 6.51
N GLN A 102 -14.48 59.03 7.46
CA GLN A 102 -13.25 59.50 8.09
C GLN A 102 -12.40 58.26 8.39
N PRO A 103 -11.11 58.21 7.99
CA PRO A 103 -10.22 57.13 8.37
C PRO A 103 -10.15 57.13 9.90
N ARG A 104 -10.99 56.33 10.56
CA ARG A 104 -10.88 56.11 12.00
C ARG A 104 -9.61 55.30 12.16
N GLU A 105 -8.58 55.91 12.74
CA GLU A 105 -7.39 55.20 13.17
C GLU A 105 -7.85 53.96 13.94
N GLU A 106 -7.46 52.77 13.45
CA GLU A 106 -7.93 51.52 14.04
C GLU A 106 -7.62 51.53 15.54
N PRO A 107 -8.62 51.29 16.42
CA PRO A 107 -8.39 51.35 17.85
C PRO A 107 -7.35 50.30 18.23
N GLU A 108 -6.37 50.68 19.05
CA GLU A 108 -5.20 49.88 19.44
C GLU A 108 -5.53 48.45 19.91
N LYS A 109 -6.73 48.23 20.46
CA LYS A 109 -7.23 46.90 20.84
C LYS A 109 -7.45 45.97 19.63
N ILE A 110 -7.96 46.50 18.52
CA ILE A 110 -8.16 45.74 17.27
C ILE A 110 -6.82 45.44 16.61
N LYS A 111 -5.85 46.35 16.68
CA LYS A 111 -4.48 46.10 16.20
C LYS A 111 -3.84 44.93 16.96
N LYS A 112 -3.86 44.98 18.29
CA LYS A 112 -3.36 43.89 19.14
C LYS A 112 -4.07 42.57 18.87
N TRP A 113 -5.40 42.59 18.71
CA TRP A 113 -6.17 41.39 18.37
C TRP A 113 -5.78 40.83 17.00
N ARG A 114 -5.60 41.66 15.97
CA ARG A 114 -5.14 41.21 14.64
C ARG A 114 -3.73 40.63 14.70
N GLU A 115 -2.82 41.27 15.42
CA GLU A 115 -1.46 40.76 15.63
C GLU A 115 -1.47 39.40 16.34
N GLU A 116 -2.28 39.23 17.39
CA GLU A 116 -2.45 37.96 18.09
C GLU A 116 -3.07 36.87 17.20
N GLN A 117 -4.07 37.21 16.37
CA GLN A 117 -4.69 36.27 15.43
C GLN A 117 -3.71 35.85 14.33
N VAL A 118 -2.99 36.80 13.74
CA VAL A 118 -1.96 36.52 12.72
C VAL A 118 -0.89 35.62 13.31
N LYS A 119 -0.39 35.92 14.51
CA LYS A 119 0.59 35.09 15.19
C LYS A 119 0.09 33.67 15.47
N ARG A 120 -1.17 33.53 15.90
CA ARG A 120 -1.79 32.22 16.12
C ARG A 120 -1.95 31.42 14.82
N LEU A 121 -2.29 32.09 13.72
CA LEU A 121 -2.41 31.46 12.42
C LEU A 121 -1.03 31.00 11.92
N GLU A 122 -0.03 31.86 12.01
CA GLU A 122 1.35 31.54 11.64
C GLU A 122 1.91 30.36 12.44
N GLU A 123 1.56 30.23 13.72
CA GLU A 123 1.97 29.08 14.53
C GLU A 123 1.29 27.78 14.08
N LYS A 124 0.01 27.84 13.68
CA LYS A 124 -0.69 26.68 13.11
C LYS A 124 -0.11 26.28 11.75
N ASP A 125 0.09 27.25 10.88
CA ASP A 125 0.68 27.01 9.55
C ASP A 125 2.06 26.35 9.67
N ARG A 126 2.87 26.80 10.64
CA ARG A 126 4.17 26.19 10.95
C ARG A 126 4.06 24.76 11.46
N GLU A 127 3.06 24.46 12.29
CA GLU A 127 2.83 23.10 12.78
C GLU A 127 2.37 22.16 11.65
N GLU A 128 1.51 22.65 10.76
CA GLU A 128 1.05 21.92 9.57
C GLU A 128 2.21 21.64 8.60
N GLU A 129 3.05 22.63 8.34
CA GLU A 129 4.26 22.47 7.52
C GLU A 129 5.20 21.43 8.13
N ARG A 130 5.43 21.48 9.45
CA ARG A 130 6.28 20.50 10.14
C ARG A 130 5.71 19.08 10.02
N LYS A 131 4.41 18.90 10.25
CA LYS A 131 3.75 17.58 10.10
C LYS A 131 3.84 17.08 8.65
N LYS A 132 3.67 17.97 7.67
CA LYS A 132 3.78 17.63 6.25
C LYS A 132 5.20 17.18 5.88
N GLU A 133 6.22 17.84 6.43
CA GLU A 133 7.62 17.45 6.25
C GLU A 133 7.93 16.11 6.93
N GLU A 134 7.50 15.92 8.18
CA GLU A 134 7.63 14.64 8.90
C GLU A 134 6.97 13.48 8.13
N LEU A 135 5.78 13.69 7.55
CA LEU A 135 5.12 12.68 6.71
C LEU A 135 5.92 12.38 5.44
N ARG A 136 6.47 13.41 4.80
CA ARG A 136 7.29 13.26 3.59
C ARG A 136 8.58 12.50 3.89
N GLU A 137 9.26 12.84 4.99
CA GLU A 137 10.46 12.15 5.43
C GLU A 137 10.17 10.69 5.80
N LYS A 138 9.06 10.44 6.50
CA LYS A 138 8.63 9.08 6.83
C LYS A 138 8.36 8.26 5.57
N ALA A 139 7.63 8.81 4.61
CA ALA A 139 7.36 8.14 3.33
C ALA A 139 8.64 7.85 2.55
N LYS A 140 9.58 8.81 2.52
CA LYS A 140 10.90 8.62 1.89
C LYS A 140 11.69 7.52 2.58
N LYS A 141 11.74 7.51 3.91
CA LYS A 141 12.44 6.48 4.69
C LYS A 141 11.83 5.10 4.48
N GLU A 142 10.51 4.99 4.47
CA GLU A 142 9.82 3.72 4.24
C GLU A 142 10.13 3.16 2.84
N LEU A 143 10.21 4.03 1.83
CA LEU A 143 10.61 3.64 0.48
C LEU A 143 12.06 3.15 0.44
N GLU A 144 12.99 3.86 1.08
CA GLU A 144 14.40 3.45 1.20
C GLU A 144 14.54 2.11 1.95
N ASP A 145 13.82 1.93 3.05
CA ASP A 145 13.78 0.68 3.82
C ASP A 145 13.22 -0.47 2.98
N TRP A 146 12.19 -0.22 2.15
CA TRP A 146 11.65 -1.22 1.23
C TRP A 146 12.69 -1.64 0.18
N TYR A 147 13.37 -0.70 -0.46
CA TYR A 147 14.42 -1.02 -1.44
C TYR A 147 15.56 -1.81 -0.80
N ARG A 148 16.01 -1.42 0.40
CA ARG A 148 17.05 -2.16 1.13
C ARG A 148 16.62 -3.60 1.40
N ASN A 149 15.43 -3.80 1.95
CA ASN A 149 14.92 -5.13 2.28
C ASN A 149 14.71 -5.98 1.02
N HIS A 150 14.26 -5.36 -0.08
CA HIS A 150 14.11 -6.02 -1.37
C HIS A 150 15.45 -6.48 -1.93
N GLU A 151 16.45 -5.60 -1.92
CA GLU A 151 17.82 -5.93 -2.35
C GLU A 151 18.42 -7.05 -1.50
N GLU A 152 18.27 -6.99 -0.17
CA GLU A 152 18.73 -8.04 0.73
C GLU A 152 18.05 -9.38 0.43
N THR A 153 16.74 -9.37 0.17
CA THR A 153 15.97 -10.58 -0.17
C THR A 153 16.44 -11.19 -1.49
N ILE A 154 16.69 -10.36 -2.50
CA ILE A 154 17.24 -10.79 -3.79
C ILE A 154 18.64 -11.36 -3.59
N ALA A 155 19.51 -10.66 -2.85
CA ALA A 155 20.88 -11.09 -2.59
C ALA A 155 20.90 -12.43 -1.85
N LYS A 156 20.05 -12.59 -0.82
CA LYS A 156 19.89 -13.82 -0.06
C LYS A 156 19.39 -14.97 -0.93
N THR A 157 18.39 -14.74 -1.78
CA THR A 157 17.89 -15.75 -2.72
C THR A 157 18.97 -16.16 -3.73
N LYS A 158 19.71 -15.21 -4.30
CA LYS A 158 20.83 -15.49 -5.20
C LYS A 158 21.94 -16.29 -4.51
N ALA A 159 22.31 -15.91 -3.29
CA ALA A 159 23.30 -16.64 -2.50
C ALA A 159 22.85 -18.07 -2.19
N ALA A 160 21.60 -18.25 -1.74
CA ALA A 160 21.02 -19.56 -1.48
C ALA A 160 21.00 -20.45 -2.73
N ASN A 161 20.61 -19.91 -3.89
CA ASN A 161 20.64 -20.65 -5.15
C ASN A 161 22.06 -21.05 -5.56
N ARG A 162 23.04 -20.15 -5.37
CA ARG A 162 24.45 -20.44 -5.66
C ARG A 162 24.99 -21.53 -4.73
N ASP A 163 24.66 -21.48 -3.45
CA ASP A 163 25.11 -22.47 -2.48
C ASP A 163 24.41 -23.82 -2.69
N ALA A 164 23.13 -23.82 -3.07
CA ALA A 164 22.41 -25.02 -3.50
C ALA A 164 23.06 -25.64 -4.74
N ALA A 165 23.44 -24.84 -5.73
CA ALA A 165 24.14 -25.33 -6.92
C ALA A 165 25.51 -25.96 -6.55
N LYS A 166 26.30 -25.29 -5.70
CA LYS A 166 27.58 -25.83 -5.22
C LYS A 166 27.41 -27.12 -4.41
N ASN A 167 26.36 -27.20 -3.59
CA ASN A 167 26.09 -28.40 -2.80
C ASN A 167 25.64 -29.55 -3.70
N ALA A 168 24.81 -29.28 -4.71
CA ALA A 168 24.42 -30.27 -5.71
C ALA A 168 25.64 -30.75 -6.51
N GLU A 169 26.56 -29.86 -6.90
CA GLU A 169 27.81 -30.22 -7.57
C GLU A 169 28.71 -31.07 -6.67
N LYS A 170 28.89 -30.70 -5.40
CA LYS A 170 29.65 -31.51 -4.44
C LYS A 170 29.05 -32.90 -4.24
N GLN A 171 27.72 -32.99 -4.16
CA GLN A 171 27.02 -34.27 -4.08
C GLN A 171 27.23 -35.09 -5.35
N PHE A 172 27.13 -34.46 -6.52
CA PHE A 172 27.39 -35.12 -7.79
C PHE A 172 28.82 -35.66 -7.90
N VAL A 173 29.82 -34.87 -7.50
CA VAL A 173 31.23 -35.31 -7.47
C VAL A 173 31.47 -36.42 -6.46
N ALA A 174 30.82 -36.37 -5.28
CA ALA A 174 30.93 -37.44 -4.28
C ALA A 174 30.21 -38.74 -4.72
N ASP A 175 29.12 -38.64 -5.47
CA ASP A 175 28.42 -39.81 -6.01
C ASP A 175 29.10 -40.41 -7.25
N ASP A 176 30.07 -39.70 -7.85
CA ASP A 176 30.94 -40.18 -8.96
C ASP A 176 32.10 -41.07 -8.48
N ASP A 177 32.05 -41.55 -7.22
CA ASP A 177 32.96 -42.57 -6.72
C ASP A 177 33.01 -43.78 -7.70
N GLU A 178 34.25 -44.14 -8.05
CA GLU A 178 34.61 -45.21 -9.00
C GLU A 178 33.75 -46.45 -8.79
N ILE A 179 33.19 -47.03 -9.87
CA ILE A 179 32.25 -48.15 -9.82
C ILE A 179 32.91 -49.35 -9.14
N GLN A 180 32.73 -49.45 -7.81
CA GLN A 180 33.19 -50.60 -7.04
C GLN A 180 32.19 -51.75 -7.24
N PRO A 181 32.67 -52.94 -7.67
CA PRO A 181 31.81 -54.10 -7.87
C PRO A 181 30.98 -54.40 -6.61
N GLY A 182 29.65 -54.40 -6.73
CA GLY A 182 28.72 -54.66 -5.62
C GLY A 182 27.91 -53.46 -5.13
N THR A 183 28.20 -52.24 -5.61
CA THR A 183 27.46 -51.00 -5.25
C THR A 183 26.36 -50.62 -6.27
N GLU A 184 26.17 -51.41 -7.32
CA GLU A 184 25.33 -51.04 -8.48
C GLU A 184 23.86 -50.88 -8.10
N TRP A 185 23.31 -51.79 -7.30
CA TRP A 185 21.92 -51.72 -6.85
C TRP A 185 21.67 -50.58 -5.86
N GLU A 186 22.66 -50.19 -5.07
CA GLU A 186 22.57 -49.03 -4.19
C GLU A 186 22.49 -47.73 -5.00
N ARG A 187 23.30 -47.61 -6.07
CA ARG A 187 23.25 -46.48 -7.01
C ARG A 187 21.94 -46.42 -7.78
N ILE A 188 21.46 -47.55 -8.31
CA ILE A 188 20.16 -47.62 -9.02
C ILE A 188 19.02 -47.20 -8.08
N ALA A 189 19.04 -47.65 -6.82
CA ALA A 189 18.03 -47.27 -5.85
C ALA A 189 18.08 -45.77 -5.50
N LYS A 190 19.28 -45.15 -5.37
CA LYS A 190 19.39 -43.69 -5.13
C LYS A 190 18.69 -42.86 -6.21
N LEU A 191 18.69 -43.33 -7.46
CA LEU A 191 18.06 -42.64 -8.60
C LEU A 191 16.55 -42.95 -8.75
N CYS A 192 16.03 -43.93 -8.01
CA CYS A 192 14.63 -44.33 -8.09
C CYS A 192 13.77 -43.55 -7.10
N ASP A 193 12.63 -43.02 -7.58
CA ASP A 193 11.63 -42.40 -6.72
C ASP A 193 10.79 -43.48 -6.01
N PHE A 194 11.02 -43.63 -4.70
CA PHE A 194 10.29 -44.55 -3.81
C PHE A 194 9.07 -43.90 -3.13
N ASN A 195 8.67 -42.70 -3.54
CA ASN A 195 7.45 -42.10 -3.03
C ASN A 195 6.23 -43.00 -3.33
N PRO A 196 5.44 -43.40 -2.32
CA PRO A 196 4.24 -44.20 -2.53
C PRO A 196 3.17 -43.47 -3.36
N LYS A 197 3.25 -42.14 -3.47
CA LYS A 197 2.37 -41.35 -4.33
C LYS A 197 2.87 -41.43 -5.78
N ALA A 198 2.19 -42.20 -6.61
CA ALA A 198 2.43 -42.20 -8.04
C ALA A 198 2.09 -40.83 -8.64
N LYS A 199 2.90 -40.35 -9.58
CA LYS A 199 2.57 -39.14 -10.35
C LYS A 199 1.25 -39.41 -11.11
N PRO A 200 0.26 -38.50 -11.07
CA PRO A 200 -0.98 -38.68 -11.80
C PRO A 200 -0.68 -38.90 -13.30
N GLY A 201 -1.30 -39.91 -13.91
CA GLY A 201 -1.05 -40.30 -15.30
C GLY A 201 0.18 -41.19 -15.56
N SER A 202 0.95 -41.55 -14.52
CA SER A 202 2.08 -42.49 -14.68
C SER A 202 1.64 -43.96 -14.56
N LYS A 203 2.38 -44.85 -15.23
CA LYS A 203 2.17 -46.30 -15.14
C LYS A 203 2.53 -46.80 -13.73
N ASP A 204 1.82 -47.83 -13.25
CA ASP A 204 2.15 -48.44 -11.96
C ASP A 204 3.51 -49.14 -12.03
N VAL A 205 4.49 -48.58 -11.32
CA VAL A 205 5.86 -49.10 -11.19
C VAL A 205 6.12 -49.67 -9.79
N SER A 206 5.08 -49.94 -8.99
CA SER A 206 5.21 -50.44 -7.61
C SER A 206 5.95 -51.78 -7.55
N ARG A 207 5.69 -52.68 -8.50
CA ARG A 207 6.42 -53.97 -8.61
C ARG A 207 7.90 -53.76 -8.94
N LEU A 208 8.21 -52.84 -9.86
CA LEU A 208 9.59 -52.51 -10.23
C LEU A 208 10.35 -51.94 -9.03
N ARG A 209 9.75 -50.98 -8.32
CA ARG A 209 10.30 -50.40 -7.08
C ARG A 209 10.59 -51.48 -6.04
N SER A 210 9.65 -52.41 -5.83
CA SER A 210 9.83 -53.52 -4.89
C SER A 210 11.03 -54.41 -5.26
N ILE A 211 11.19 -54.75 -6.54
CA ILE A 211 12.33 -55.54 -7.02
C ILE A 211 13.65 -54.80 -6.82
N ILE A 212 13.72 -53.51 -7.16
CA ILE A 212 14.94 -52.69 -6.98
C ILE A 212 15.34 -52.62 -5.50
N LEU A 213 14.36 -52.46 -4.61
CA LEU A 213 14.61 -52.42 -3.16
C LEU A 213 15.10 -53.78 -2.64
N GLN A 214 14.53 -54.89 -3.12
CA GLN A 214 14.98 -56.24 -2.79
C GLN A 214 16.42 -56.47 -3.25
N MET A 215 16.78 -56.03 -4.46
CA MET A 215 18.14 -56.16 -4.99
C MET A 215 19.15 -55.29 -4.21
N LYS A 216 18.72 -54.13 -3.68
CA LYS A 216 19.54 -53.32 -2.76
C LYS A 216 19.76 -54.01 -1.41
N GLN A 217 18.72 -54.62 -0.84
CA GLN A 217 18.78 -55.26 0.48
C GLN A 217 19.51 -56.61 0.45
N ASN A 218 19.40 -57.34 -0.66
CA ASN A 218 20.00 -58.66 -0.85
C ASN A 218 20.84 -58.65 -2.13
N PRO A 219 22.09 -58.15 -2.09
CA PRO A 219 22.95 -58.09 -3.26
C PRO A 219 23.25 -59.50 -3.78
N VAL A 220 23.05 -59.72 -5.08
CA VAL A 220 23.34 -60.99 -5.73
C VAL A 220 24.86 -61.17 -5.82
N THR A 221 25.38 -62.26 -5.27
CA THR A 221 26.81 -62.58 -5.39
C THR A 221 27.15 -62.96 -6.83
N ILE A 222 27.81 -62.06 -7.56
CA ILE A 222 28.27 -62.34 -8.92
C ILE A 222 29.52 -63.25 -8.82
N LYS A 223 29.32 -64.56 -8.98
CA LYS A 223 30.44 -65.50 -9.13
C LYS A 223 30.91 -65.44 -10.58
N ASN A 224 31.99 -64.73 -10.83
CA ASN A 224 32.70 -64.80 -12.11
C ASN A 224 33.20 -66.24 -12.28
N LYS A 225 32.52 -67.06 -13.10
CA LYS A 225 33.08 -68.34 -13.55
C LYS A 225 34.25 -68.00 -14.47
N ALA A 226 35.46 -68.28 -13.98
CA ALA A 226 36.68 -68.35 -14.77
C ALA A 226 36.56 -69.42 -15.87
#